data_AF-A0A0H4VUW8-F1
#
_entry.id   AF-A0A0H4VUW8-F1
#
_cell.length_a   1.000
_cell.length_b   1.000
_cell.length_c   1.000
_cell.angle_alpha   90.00
_cell.angle_beta   90.00
_cell.angle_gamma   90.00
#
_symmetry.space_group_name_H-M   'P 1'
#
loop_
_entity.id
_entity.type
_entity.pdbx_description
1 polymer ?
#
loop_
_entity_poly.entity_id
_entity_poly.type
_entity_poly.pdbx_seq_one_letter_code
_entity_poly.pdbx_strand_id
1 'polypeptide(L)'
;MNRPKANTLREVPKVEKTRPPRQKGTSLFELLDRYTKVDWFFADGLPVRYLPKVLFLMGITLFYIGNTHYADRTLRRIDKTKSDTEDLRADYTTLKSEYMEASKQSEVARNVAASGLVESSTPPIQVVIRKDEY
;
A
#
# COMPACT_ATOMS: atom_id res chain seq x y z
N MET A 1 45.11 -80.07 -7.56
CA MET A 1 45.59 -78.80 -8.16
C MET A 1 44.70 -77.66 -7.66
N ASN A 2 44.98 -77.09 -6.47
CA ASN A 2 44.20 -75.97 -5.91
C ASN A 2 45.17 -74.83 -5.55
N ARG A 3 45.05 -73.69 -6.24
CA ARG A 3 45.76 -72.46 -5.91
C ARG A 3 44.79 -71.50 -5.20
N PRO A 4 45.14 -70.91 -4.04
CA PRO A 4 44.34 -69.85 -3.44
C PRO A 4 44.57 -68.53 -4.18
N LYS A 5 43.50 -67.86 -4.62
CA LYS A 5 43.58 -66.49 -5.14
C LYS A 5 43.49 -65.53 -3.96
N ALA A 6 44.63 -64.94 -3.61
CA ALA A 6 44.70 -63.75 -2.78
C ALA A 6 43.93 -62.62 -3.47
N ASN A 7 43.13 -61.86 -2.71
CA ASN A 7 42.59 -60.58 -3.17
C ASN A 7 42.81 -59.53 -2.08
N THR A 8 43.98 -58.91 -2.13
CA THR A 8 44.31 -57.66 -1.45
C THR A 8 43.65 -56.51 -2.21
N LEU A 9 42.43 -56.13 -1.83
CA LEU A 9 41.88 -54.83 -2.20
C LEU A 9 42.05 -53.92 -0.99
N ARG A 10 43.19 -53.23 -0.97
CA ARG A 10 43.44 -52.09 -0.09
C ARG A 10 42.40 -51.03 -0.45
N GLU A 11 41.51 -50.70 0.47
CA GLU A 11 40.62 -49.56 0.31
C GLU A 11 41.51 -48.31 0.15
N VAL A 12 41.50 -47.77 -1.05
CA VAL A 12 42.14 -46.49 -1.38
C VAL A 12 41.40 -45.42 -0.56
N PRO A 13 42.09 -44.55 0.21
CA PRO A 13 41.42 -43.51 0.96
C PRO A 13 40.64 -42.64 -0.03
N LYS A 14 39.32 -42.53 0.20
CA LYS A 14 38.41 -41.71 -0.57
C LYS A 14 38.87 -40.26 -0.47
N VAL A 15 39.55 -39.78 -1.51
CA VAL A 15 39.98 -38.40 -1.67
C VAL A 15 38.76 -37.50 -1.44
N GLU A 16 38.86 -36.66 -0.42
CA GLU A 16 37.86 -35.65 -0.09
C GLU A 16 37.64 -34.77 -1.33
N LYS A 17 36.43 -34.83 -1.90
CA LYS A 17 36.07 -34.00 -3.04
C LYS A 17 36.10 -32.54 -2.58
N THR A 18 37.13 -31.82 -3.00
CA THR A 18 37.19 -30.36 -2.93
C THR A 18 35.93 -29.79 -3.57
N ARG A 19 35.13 -29.07 -2.78
CA ARG A 19 33.89 -28.44 -3.25
C ARG A 19 34.26 -27.41 -4.32
N PRO A 20 33.55 -27.34 -5.46
CA PRO A 20 33.85 -26.36 -6.51
C PRO A 20 33.68 -24.93 -5.97
N PRO A 21 34.48 -23.95 -6.44
CA PRO A 21 34.35 -22.57 -6.01
C PRO A 21 32.95 -22.05 -6.37
N ARG A 22 32.25 -21.49 -5.38
CA ARG A 22 30.91 -20.92 -5.56
C ARG A 22 30.96 -19.85 -6.65
N GLN A 23 30.14 -20.00 -7.69
CA GLN A 23 29.94 -18.97 -8.72
C GLN A 23 29.40 -17.72 -8.03
N LYS A 24 30.20 -16.67 -7.98
CA LYS A 24 29.77 -15.35 -7.49
C LYS A 24 28.87 -14.76 -8.59
N GLY A 25 27.57 -14.91 -8.41
CA GLY A 25 26.58 -14.28 -9.26
C GLY A 25 26.61 -12.77 -9.06
N THR A 26 26.33 -12.03 -10.13
CA THR A 26 26.26 -10.57 -10.26
C THR A 26 25.53 -9.93 -9.08
N SER A 27 26.24 -9.74 -7.99
CA SER A 27 25.73 -9.13 -6.78
C SER A 27 26.01 -7.65 -6.93
N LEU A 28 25.07 -6.78 -6.58
CA LEU A 28 25.17 -5.33 -6.80
C LEU A 28 26.49 -4.71 -6.26
N PHE A 29 27.11 -5.38 -5.29
CA PHE A 29 28.46 -5.10 -4.80
C PHE A 29 29.57 -5.28 -5.84
N GLU A 30 29.51 -6.28 -6.69
CA GLU A 30 30.52 -6.56 -7.73
C GLU A 30 30.47 -5.54 -8.88
N LEU A 31 29.26 -5.07 -9.21
CA LEU A 31 29.09 -3.98 -10.18
C LEU A 31 29.56 -2.64 -9.61
N LEU A 32 29.27 -2.39 -8.33
CA LEU A 32 29.76 -1.22 -7.62
C LEU A 32 31.29 -1.24 -7.57
N ASP A 33 31.89 -2.36 -7.15
CA ASP A 33 33.33 -2.52 -7.03
C ASP A 33 34.07 -2.32 -8.36
N ARG A 34 33.50 -2.83 -9.48
CA ARG A 34 34.03 -2.59 -10.82
C ARG A 34 34.05 -1.10 -11.20
N TYR A 35 33.07 -0.33 -10.76
CA TYR A 35 32.96 1.10 -11.08
C TYR A 35 33.79 1.98 -10.14
N THR A 36 33.77 1.67 -8.84
CA THR A 36 34.40 2.51 -7.81
C THR A 36 35.82 2.09 -7.43
N LYS A 37 36.34 0.97 -7.96
CA LYS A 37 37.68 0.42 -7.67
C LYS A 37 38.01 0.51 -6.18
N VAL A 38 37.12 -0.02 -5.35
CA VAL A 38 37.14 0.17 -3.89
C VAL A 38 38.43 -0.42 -3.33
N ASP A 39 38.88 -1.56 -3.87
CA ASP A 39 40.11 -2.23 -3.47
C ASP A 39 41.37 -1.34 -3.50
N TRP A 40 41.53 -0.45 -4.50
CA TRP A 40 42.70 0.44 -4.59
C TRP A 40 42.65 1.58 -3.57
N PHE A 41 41.46 2.13 -3.29
CA PHE A 41 41.29 3.20 -2.31
C PHE A 41 41.43 2.73 -0.85
N PHE A 42 41.24 1.43 -0.60
CA PHE A 42 41.35 0.84 0.74
C PHE A 42 42.70 0.14 0.97
N ALA A 43 43.50 -0.10 -0.09
CA ALA A 43 44.82 -0.74 -0.01
C ALA A 43 45.87 0.10 0.75
N ASP A 44 45.85 1.43 0.57
CA ASP A 44 46.78 2.36 1.26
C ASP A 44 46.26 2.85 2.63
N GLY A 45 45.18 2.26 3.12
CA GLY A 45 44.52 2.61 4.38
C GLY A 45 43.46 3.70 4.21
N LEU A 46 42.35 3.53 4.96
CA LEU A 46 41.22 4.46 4.96
C LEU A 46 41.67 5.88 5.37
N PRO A 47 41.59 6.89 4.49
CA PRO A 47 41.92 8.25 4.87
C PRO A 47 40.84 8.78 5.82
N VAL A 48 41.16 8.83 7.11
CA VAL A 48 40.26 9.19 8.22
C VAL A 48 39.55 10.54 7.98
N ARG A 49 40.13 11.40 7.14
CA ARG A 49 39.58 12.70 6.74
C ARG A 49 38.28 12.63 5.92
N TYR A 50 38.06 11.55 5.16
CA TYR A 50 36.84 11.39 4.34
C TYR A 50 35.74 10.58 5.04
N LEU A 51 36.11 9.84 6.09
CA LEU A 51 35.21 9.01 6.88
C LEU A 51 33.95 9.77 7.38
N PRO A 52 34.05 10.98 7.97
CA PRO A 52 32.85 11.72 8.40
C PRO A 52 31.96 12.16 7.24
N LYS A 53 32.51 12.42 6.05
CA LYS A 53 31.73 12.81 4.86
C LYS A 53 30.94 11.64 4.29
N VAL A 54 31.54 10.45 4.27
CA VAL A 54 30.86 9.22 3.82
C VAL A 54 29.76 8.82 4.79
N LEU A 55 30.01 8.91 6.10
CA LEU A 55 28.98 8.68 7.13
C LEU A 55 27.80 9.65 7.00
N PHE A 56 28.07 10.92 6.71
CA PHE A 56 27.01 11.91 6.47
C PHE A 56 26.15 11.54 5.26
N LEU A 57 26.76 11.17 4.13
CA LEU A 57 26.04 10.70 2.95
C LEU A 57 25.24 9.44 3.22
N MET A 58 25.82 8.47 3.94
CA MET A 58 25.12 7.26 4.36
C MET A 58 23.90 7.59 5.23
N GLY A 59 24.02 8.55 6.14
CA GLY A 59 22.91 9.05 6.95
C GLY A 59 21.78 9.63 6.10
N ILE A 60 22.10 10.45 5.10
CA ILE A 60 21.11 10.98 4.16
C ILE A 60 20.44 9.84 3.36
N THR A 61 21.21 8.87 2.88
CA THR A 61 20.68 7.73 2.13
C THR A 61 19.71 6.91 2.99
N LEU A 62 20.06 6.61 4.24
CA LEU A 62 19.18 5.91 5.17
C LEU A 62 17.91 6.72 5.47
N PHE A 63 18.06 8.02 5.69
CA PHE A 63 16.93 8.93 5.89
C PHE A 63 15.99 8.93 4.67
N TYR A 64 16.54 8.97 3.46
CA TYR A 64 15.77 8.92 2.22
C TYR A 64 14.98 7.62 2.06
N ILE A 65 15.62 6.48 2.29
CA ILE A 65 14.97 5.16 2.23
C ILE A 65 13.84 5.08 3.28
N GLY A 66 14.12 5.55 4.51
CA GLY A 66 13.14 5.60 5.59
C GLY A 66 11.93 6.47 5.25
N ASN A 67 12.17 7.65 4.67
CA ASN A 67 11.12 8.58 4.26
C ASN A 67 10.26 8.00 3.13
N THR A 68 10.89 7.36 2.14
CA THR A 68 10.20 6.70 1.03
C THR A 68 9.25 5.59 1.53
N HIS A 69 9.70 4.75 2.46
CA HIS A 69 8.86 3.70 3.05
C HIS A 69 7.66 4.26 3.84
N TYR A 70 7.83 5.42 4.47
CA TYR A 70 6.73 6.13 5.14
C TYR A 70 5.74 6.72 4.14
N ALA A 71 6.24 7.27 3.02
CA ALA A 71 5.42 7.80 1.94
C ALA A 71 4.53 6.70 1.33
N ASP A 72 5.07 5.51 1.04
CA ASP A 72 4.30 4.40 0.48
C ASP A 72 3.14 3.96 1.40
N ARG A 73 3.39 3.89 2.72
CA ARG A 73 2.35 3.56 3.69
C ARG A 73 1.27 4.63 3.76
N THR A 74 1.67 5.90 3.65
CA THR A 74 0.76 7.04 3.67
C THR A 74 -0.09 7.07 2.39
N LEU A 75 0.52 6.81 1.24
CA LEU A 75 -0.16 6.75 -0.06
C LEU A 75 -1.28 5.71 -0.03
N ARG A 76 -1.00 4.49 0.42
CA ARG A 76 -2.01 3.42 0.53
C ARG A 76 -3.16 3.78 1.49
N ARG A 77 -2.88 4.54 2.56
CA ARG A 77 -3.92 5.02 3.47
C ARG A 77 -4.81 6.06 2.80
N ILE A 78 -4.20 7.00 2.07
CA ILE A 78 -4.92 8.03 1.31
C ILE A 78 -5.86 7.36 0.30
N ASP A 79 -5.36 6.40 -0.48
CA ASP A 79 -6.15 5.70 -1.48
C ASP A 79 -7.36 4.98 -0.85
N LYS A 80 -7.14 4.29 0.29
CA LYS A 80 -8.22 3.63 1.02
C LYS A 80 -9.26 4.63 1.52
N THR A 81 -8.85 5.69 2.21
CA THR A 81 -9.76 6.71 2.73
C THR A 81 -10.53 7.42 1.62
N LYS A 82 -9.89 7.62 0.45
CA LYS A 82 -10.56 8.18 -0.73
C LYS A 82 -11.66 7.25 -1.23
N SER A 83 -11.38 5.96 -1.39
CA SER A 83 -12.38 4.95 -1.77
C SER A 83 -13.55 4.94 -0.78
N ASP A 84 -13.27 4.88 0.52
CA ASP A 84 -14.30 4.86 1.56
C ASP A 84 -15.21 6.11 1.49
N THR A 85 -14.64 7.27 1.14
CA THR A 85 -15.40 8.53 0.99
C THR A 85 -16.24 8.55 -0.29
N GLU A 86 -15.73 7.99 -1.39
CA GLU A 86 -16.46 7.87 -2.66
C GLU A 86 -17.66 6.91 -2.51
N ASP A 87 -17.46 5.78 -1.84
CA ASP A 87 -18.53 4.81 -1.53
C ASP A 87 -19.61 5.45 -0.66
N LEU A 88 -19.22 6.12 0.43
CA LEU A 88 -20.17 6.81 1.32
C LEU A 88 -20.94 7.92 0.58
N ARG A 89 -20.30 8.61 -0.36
CA ARG A 89 -20.95 9.64 -1.18
C ARG A 89 -21.99 9.02 -2.13
N ALA A 90 -21.69 7.86 -2.71
CA ALA A 90 -22.64 7.13 -3.55
C ALA A 90 -23.87 6.71 -2.73
N ASP A 91 -23.66 6.12 -1.56
CA ASP A 91 -24.73 5.70 -0.66
C ASP A 91 -25.63 6.88 -0.24
N TYR A 92 -25.03 8.00 0.16
CA TYR A 92 -25.78 9.20 0.50
C TYR A 92 -26.63 9.70 -0.67
N THR A 93 -26.08 9.68 -1.89
CA THR A 93 -26.78 10.16 -3.09
C THR A 93 -27.97 9.27 -3.44
N THR A 94 -27.81 7.96 -3.32
CA THR A 94 -28.88 6.98 -3.50
C THR A 94 -29.96 7.17 -2.45
N LEU A 95 -29.59 7.17 -1.16
CA LEU A 95 -30.53 7.33 -0.05
C LEU A 95 -31.30 8.67 -0.14
N LYS A 96 -30.61 9.74 -0.53
CA LYS A 96 -31.25 11.04 -0.76
C LYS A 96 -32.28 10.96 -1.88
N SER A 97 -31.97 10.29 -2.98
CA SER A 97 -32.90 10.12 -4.09
C SER A 97 -34.14 9.33 -3.68
N GLU A 98 -33.96 8.23 -2.94
CA GLU A 98 -35.07 7.43 -2.38
C GLU A 98 -35.93 8.25 -1.42
N TYR A 99 -35.30 9.01 -0.52
CA TYR A 99 -36.01 9.90 0.40
C TYR A 99 -36.82 10.97 -0.35
N MET A 100 -36.25 11.58 -1.38
CA MET A 100 -36.95 12.56 -2.21
C MET A 100 -38.14 11.93 -2.95
N GLU A 101 -37.99 10.71 -3.45
CA GLU A 101 -39.08 9.95 -4.08
C GLU A 101 -40.21 9.68 -3.09
N ALA A 102 -39.88 9.14 -1.92
CA ALA A 102 -40.84 8.87 -0.85
C ALA A 102 -41.52 10.14 -0.31
N SER A 103 -40.83 11.28 -0.37
CA SER A 103 -41.35 12.59 0.06
C SER A 103 -42.19 13.29 -1.01
N LYS A 104 -42.30 12.75 -2.23
CA LYS A 104 -43.18 13.32 -3.26
C LYS A 104 -44.62 13.29 -2.78
N GLN A 105 -45.34 14.39 -3.00
CA GLN A 105 -46.75 14.53 -2.60
C GLN A 105 -47.63 13.39 -3.13
N SER A 106 -47.39 12.91 -4.35
CA SER A 106 -48.11 11.78 -4.95
C SER A 106 -47.83 10.43 -4.27
N GLU A 107 -46.59 10.15 -3.88
CA GLU A 107 -46.20 8.92 -3.15
C GLU A 107 -46.76 8.97 -1.73
N VAL A 108 -46.63 10.12 -1.05
CA VAL A 108 -47.20 10.34 0.28
C VAL A 108 -48.72 10.17 0.25
N ALA A 109 -49.42 10.83 -0.68
CA ALA A 109 -50.87 10.72 -0.84
C ALA A 109 -51.32 9.27 -1.10
N ARG A 110 -50.59 8.52 -1.93
CA ARG A 110 -50.86 7.09 -2.18
C ARG A 110 -50.69 6.26 -0.91
N ASN A 111 -49.65 6.52 -0.11
CA ASN A 111 -49.37 5.79 1.12
C ASN A 111 -50.39 6.10 2.24
N VAL A 112 -50.89 7.33 2.33
CA VAL A 112 -51.90 7.73 3.33
C VAL A 112 -53.36 7.56 2.87
N ALA A 113 -53.59 7.18 1.62
CA ALA A 113 -54.93 6.94 1.07
C ALA A 113 -55.70 5.85 1.85
N ALA A 114 -55.01 4.81 2.31
CA ALA A 114 -55.59 3.75 3.14
C ALA A 114 -56.07 4.28 4.52
N SER A 115 -55.52 5.40 4.98
CA SER A 115 -55.91 6.07 6.22
C SER A 115 -56.99 7.15 6.00
N GLY A 116 -57.51 7.31 4.77
CA GLY A 116 -58.60 8.23 4.43
C GLY A 116 -58.19 9.71 4.31
N LEU A 117 -56.88 9.99 4.29
CA LEU A 117 -56.36 11.35 4.11
C LEU A 117 -56.32 11.72 2.62
N VAL A 118 -56.76 12.94 2.29
CA VAL A 118 -56.89 13.43 0.91
C VAL A 118 -56.02 14.65 0.70
N GLU A 119 -55.39 14.74 -0.48
CA GLU A 119 -54.50 15.84 -0.83
C GLU A 119 -55.27 17.18 -0.93
N SER A 120 -54.73 18.23 -0.31
CA SER A 120 -55.32 19.56 -0.36
C SER A 120 -54.98 20.24 -1.69
N SER A 121 -55.89 20.18 -2.66
CA SER A 121 -55.74 20.83 -3.97
C SER A 121 -56.06 22.34 -3.98
N THR A 122 -56.62 22.87 -2.89
CA THR A 122 -56.99 24.28 -2.77
C THR A 122 -55.96 25.02 -1.92
N PRO A 123 -55.35 26.12 -2.42
CA PRO A 123 -54.43 26.91 -1.63
C PRO A 123 -55.13 27.48 -0.38
N PRO A 124 -54.44 27.54 0.78
CA PRO A 124 -55.02 28.05 2.01
C PRO A 124 -55.34 29.54 1.88
N ILE A 125 -56.52 29.93 2.37
CA ILE A 125 -56.98 31.31 2.32
C ILE A 125 -56.26 32.09 3.41
N GLN A 126 -55.46 33.10 3.04
CA GLN A 126 -54.87 34.01 4.01
C GLN A 126 -55.97 34.90 4.59
N VAL A 127 -56.32 34.70 5.86
CA VAL A 127 -57.28 35.56 6.57
C VAL A 127 -56.58 36.86 6.92
N VAL A 128 -56.77 37.89 6.09
CA VAL A 128 -56.31 39.25 6.39
C VAL A 128 -57.32 39.89 7.34
N ILE A 129 -56.96 40.00 8.62
CA ILE A 129 -57.76 40.73 9.60
C ILE A 129 -57.61 42.23 9.29
N ARG A 130 -58.63 42.84 8.68
CA ARG A 130 -58.70 44.30 8.62
C ARG A 130 -58.97 44.79 10.05
N LYS A 131 -57.94 45.34 10.70
CA LYS A 131 -58.15 46.32 11.76
C LYS A 131 -58.83 47.50 11.09
N ASP A 132 -60.02 47.85 11.55
CA ASP A 132 -60.76 49.11 11.33
C ASP A 132 -62.23 48.81 11.03
N GLU A 133 -62.94 48.37 12.07
CA GLU A 133 -64.34 48.74 12.36
C GLU A 133 -64.69 48.21 13.76
N TYR A 134 -64.23 48.95 14.77
CA TYR A 134 -64.91 49.16 16.05
C TYR A 134 -64.83 50.65 16.37
#